data_AF-A0A524LT22-F1
#
_entry.id   AF-A0A524LT22-F1
#
_cell.length_a   1.000
_cell.length_b   1.000
_cell.length_c   1.000
_cell.angle_alpha   90.00
_cell.angle_beta   90.00
_cell.angle_gamma   90.00
#
_symmetry.space_group_name_H-M   'P 1'
#
loop_
_entity.id
_entity.type
_entity.pdbx_description
1 polymer ?
#
loop_
_entity_poly.entity_id
_entity_poly.type
_entity_poly.pdbx_seq_one_letter_code
_entity_poly.pdbx_strand_id
1 'polypeptide(L)' 'MDEIIENQILEFVQNRHKKQESTGSRHVHIRFDIEILQAEKILETLTQLNKTSKYYDKDYQEDRYIPKLHVKV' A
#
# COMPACT_ATOMS: atom_id res chain seq x y z
N MET A 1 4.58 -18.66 5.34
CA MET A 1 3.89 -17.82 4.34
C MET A 1 4.24 -18.42 3.00
N ASP A 2 3.24 -18.76 2.19
CA ASP A 2 3.50 -19.41 0.90
C ASP A 2 4.15 -18.40 -0.05
N GLU A 3 5.37 -18.70 -0.50
CA GLU A 3 6.13 -17.89 -1.48
C GLU A 3 5.34 -17.60 -2.76
N ILE A 4 4.34 -18.44 -3.05
CA ILE A 4 3.40 -18.32 -4.17
C ILE A 4 2.56 -17.03 -4.03
N ILE A 5 2.06 -16.72 -2.84
CA ILE A 5 1.15 -15.58 -2.62
C ILE A 5 1.92 -14.26 -2.74
N GLU A 6 3.13 -14.17 -2.20
CA GLU A 6 3.95 -12.95 -2.29
C GLU A 6 4.32 -12.61 -3.74
N ASN A 7 4.63 -13.62 -4.56
CA ASN A 7 4.91 -13.42 -5.98
C ASN A 7 3.68 -12.93 -6.75
N GLN A 8 2.49 -13.45 -6.45
CA GLN A 8 1.24 -12.98 -7.05
C GLN A 8 0.90 -11.55 -6.62
N ILE A 9 1.15 -11.20 -5.36
CA ILE A 9 0.97 -9.82 -4.86
C ILE A 9 1.94 -8.87 -5.54
N LEU A 10 3.19 -9.27 -5.73
CA LEU A 10 4.18 -8.48 -6.46
C LEU A 10 3.75 -8.23 -7.91
N GLU A 11 3.31 -9.28 -8.61
CA GLU A 11 2.82 -9.17 -9.99
C GLU A 11 1.61 -8.21 -10.06
N PHE A 12 0.69 -8.33 -9.11
CA PHE A 12 -0.44 -7.42 -8.97
C PHE A 12 0.01 -5.97 -8.81
N VAL A 13 0.93 -5.69 -7.87
CA VAL A 13 1.47 -4.34 -7.64
C VAL A 13 2.14 -3.80 -8.90
N GLN A 14 2.97 -4.60 -9.58
CA GLN A 14 3.67 -4.19 -10.80
C GLN A 14 2.69 -3.90 -11.95
N ASN A 15 1.64 -4.70 -12.11
CA ASN A 15 0.63 -4.48 -13.13
C ASN A 15 -0.17 -3.18 -12.90
N ARG A 16 -0.46 -2.84 -11.64
CA ARG A 16 -1.07 -1.55 -11.29
C ARG A 16 -0.11 -0.39 -11.52
N HIS A 17 1.16 -0.56 -11.18
CA HIS A 17 2.18 0.44 -11.46
C HIS A 17 2.35 0.72 -12.96
N LYS A 18 2.32 -0.31 -13.82
CA LYS A 18 2.32 -0.15 -15.29
C LYS A 18 1.13 0.67 -15.79
N LYS A 19 0.00 0.64 -15.08
CA LYS A 19 -1.20 1.45 -15.33
C LYS A 19 -1.17 2.81 -14.63
N GLN A 20 -0.05 3.18 -14.00
CA GLN A 20 0.12 4.40 -13.21
C GLN A 20 -0.84 4.49 -12.01
N GLU A 21 -1.25 3.34 -11.47
CA GLU A 21 -2.16 3.26 -10.31
C GLU A 21 -1.43 3.01 -8.99
N SER A 22 -2.02 3.48 -7.90
CA SER A 22 -1.56 3.22 -6.54
C SER A 22 -2.02 1.90 -5.96
N THR A 23 -1.13 1.27 -5.18
CA THR A 23 -1.44 0.02 -4.49
C THR A 23 -1.15 0.15 -2.99
N GLY A 24 -2.19 0.41 -2.20
CA GLY A 24 -2.15 0.26 -0.74
C GLY A 24 -2.59 -1.13 -0.25
N SER A 25 -2.42 -1.36 1.05
CA SER A 25 -2.76 -2.61 1.75
C SER A 25 -4.22 -3.05 1.55
N ARG A 26 -5.15 -2.09 1.49
CA ARG A 26 -6.57 -2.34 1.19
C ARG A 26 -6.78 -3.05 -0.15
N HIS A 27 -6.03 -2.70 -1.19
CA HIS A 27 -6.17 -3.34 -2.50
C HIS A 27 -5.72 -4.79 -2.46
N VAL A 28 -4.66 -5.08 -1.71
CA VAL A 28 -4.13 -6.43 -1.54
C VAL A 28 -5.08 -7.26 -0.67
N HIS A 29 -5.55 -6.72 0.45
CA HIS A 29 -6.56 -7.34 1.32
C HIS A 29 -7.79 -7.80 0.53
N ILE A 30 -8.39 -6.90 -0.26
CA ILE A 30 -9.60 -7.21 -1.05
C ILE A 30 -9.30 -8.23 -2.16
N ARG A 31 -8.14 -8.11 -2.83
CA ARG A 31 -7.82 -8.93 -4.00
C ARG A 31 -7.46 -10.37 -3.65
N PHE A 32 -6.80 -10.56 -2.52
CA PHE A 32 -6.21 -11.84 -2.11
C PHE A 32 -6.88 -12.45 -0.88
N ASP A 33 -7.90 -11.78 -0.30
CA ASP A 33 -8.63 -12.23 0.88
C ASP A 33 -7.72 -12.56 2.08
N ILE A 34 -6.71 -11.71 2.29
CA ILE A 34 -5.74 -11.83 3.41
C ILE A 34 -5.93 -10.70 4.41
N GLU A 35 -5.58 -10.89 5.68
CA GLU A 35 -5.73 -9.83 6.68
C GLU A 35 -5.02 -8.53 6.29
N ILE A 36 -5.60 -7.38 6.64
CA ILE A 36 -5.03 -6.08 6.27
C ILE A 36 -3.62 -5.86 6.83
N LEU A 37 -3.37 -6.31 8.07
CA LEU A 37 -2.04 -6.25 8.69
C LEU A 37 -1.03 -7.16 7.98
N GLN A 38 -1.51 -8.30 7.45
CA GLN A 38 -0.68 -9.20 6.66
C GLN A 38 -0.33 -8.56 5.32
N ALA A 39 -1.30 -7.93 4.65
CA ALA A 39 -1.07 -7.17 3.43
C ALA A 39 -0.08 -6.01 3.62
N GLU A 40 -0.17 -5.28 4.75
CA GLU A 40 0.79 -4.22 5.09
C GLU A 40 2.22 -4.76 5.23
N LYS A 41 2.39 -5.86 5.97
CA LYS A 41 3.70 -6.50 6.12
C LYS A 41 4.28 -6.94 4.78
N ILE A 42 3.47 -7.56 3.92
CA ILE A 42 3.93 -8.00 2.59
C ILE A 42 4.39 -6.81 1.75
N LEU A 43 3.60 -5.73 1.68
CA LEU A 43 4.00 -4.53 0.92
C LEU A 43 5.26 -3.87 1.48
N GLU A 44 5.42 -3.88 2.80
CA GLU A 44 6.64 -3.40 3.45
C GLU A 44 7.85 -4.27 3.10
N THR A 45 7.72 -5.60 3.17
CA THR A 45 8.78 -6.54 2.78
C THR A 45 9.16 -6.37 1.31
N LEU A 46 8.19 -6.25 0.40
CA LEU A 46 8.45 -6.00 -1.02
C LEU A 46 9.22 -4.67 -1.25
N THR A 47 8.93 -3.66 -0.43
CA THR A 47 9.65 -2.39 -0.47
C THR A 47 11.09 -2.53 0.06
N GLN A 48 11.27 -3.21 1.20
CA GLN A 48 12.59 -3.46 1.78
C GLN A 48 13.50 -4.28 0.85
N LEU A 49 12.92 -5.19 0.07
CA LEU A 49 13.61 -5.98 -0.94
C LEU A 49 13.88 -5.21 -2.25
N ASN A 50 13.61 -3.90 -2.31
CA ASN A 50 13.71 -3.07 -3.51
C ASN A 50 12.90 -3.60 -4.72
N LYS A 51 11.87 -4.42 -4.48
CA LYS A 51 10.97 -4.93 -5.53
C LYS A 51 9.88 -3.92 -5.88
N THR A 52 9.58 -3.00 -4.97
CA THR A 52 8.59 -1.91 -5.13
C THR A 52 9.10 -0.64 -4.45
N SER A 53 8.69 0.54 -4.91
CA SER A 53 8.97 1.81 -4.24
C SER A 53 7.72 2.28 -3.47
N LYS A 54 7.89 2.65 -2.20
CA LYS A 54 6.88 3.40 -1.46
C LYS A 54 6.84 4.81 -2.03
N TYR A 55 5.67 5.26 -2.47
CA TYR A 55 5.41 6.67 -2.70
C TYR A 55 4.31 7.12 -1.75
N TYR A 56 4.53 8.29 -1.17
CA TYR A 56 3.55 8.95 -0.33
C TYR A 56 2.86 9.98 -1.19
N ASP A 57 1.60 9.70 -1.54
CA ASP A 57 0.73 10.71 -2.11
C ASP A 57 0.41 11.72 -1.00
N LYS A 58 0.96 12.93 -1.10
CA LYS A 58 0.79 13.98 -0.09
C LYS A 58 -0.69 14.37 0.03
N ASP A 59 -1.44 14.30 -1.06
CA ASP A 59 -2.85 14.68 -1.09
C ASP A 59 -3.74 13.63 -0.39
N TYR A 60 -3.31 12.35 -0.34
CA TYR A 60 -4.09 11.29 0.31
C TYR A 60 -3.95 11.26 1.85
N GLN A 61 -2.91 11.87 2.41
CA GLN A 61 -2.64 11.89 3.86
C GLN A 61 -3.24 13.10 4.56
N GLU A 62 -3.30 14.28 3.91
CA GLU A 62 -3.85 15.47 4.55
C GLU A 62 -5.31 15.30 4.95
N ASP A 63 -6.11 14.47 4.26
CA ASP A 63 -7.53 14.30 4.59
C ASP A 63 -7.87 13.28 5.70
N ARG A 64 -6.89 12.57 6.28
CA ARG A 64 -7.15 11.60 7.39
C ARG A 64 -6.59 11.98 8.74
N TYR A 65 -5.77 13.03 8.83
CA TYR A 65 -5.20 13.47 10.11
C TYR A 65 -5.16 15.00 10.24
N ILE A 66 -6.29 15.66 10.01
CA ILE A 66 -6.50 17.02 10.51
C ILE A 66 -7.38 16.94 11.76
N PRO A 67 -6.81 16.83 12.98
CA PRO A 67 -7.51 17.43 14.10
C PRO A 67 -7.62 18.91 13.74
N LYS A 68 -8.85 19.36 13.42
CA LYS A 68 -9.15 20.78 13.17
C LYS A 68 -8.81 21.59 14.43
N LEU A 69 -7.56 21.94 14.59
CA LEU A 69 -7.13 22.98 15.51
C LEU A 69 -7.18 24.28 14.73
N HIS A 70 -8.31 24.95 14.86
CA HIS A 70 -8.40 26.38 14.61
C HIS A 70 -7.37 27.06 15.50
N VAL A 71 -6.33 27.63 14.90
CA VAL A 71 -5.57 28.70 15.55
C VAL A 71 -6.02 29.99 14.89
N LYS A 72 -6.88 30.70 15.62
CA LYS A 72 -7.18 32.11 15.39
C LYS A 72 -6.19 32.88 16.27
N VAL A 73 -5.22 33.55 15.65
CA VAL A 73 -4.70 34.89 16.00
C VAL A 73 -3.80 35.39 14.88
#